data_AF-A0A3M1CJ15-F1
#
_entry.id   AF-A0A3M1CJ15-F1
#
_cell.length_a   1.000
_cell.length_b   1.000
_cell.length_c   1.000
_cell.angle_alpha   90.00
_cell.angle_beta   90.00
_cell.angle_gamma   90.00
#
_symmetry.space_group_name_H-M   'P 1'
#
loop_
_entity.id
_entity.type
_entity.pdbx_description
1 polymer ?
#
loop_
_entity_poly.entity_id
_entity_poly.type
_entity_poly.pdbx_seq_one_letter_code
_entity_poly.pdbx_strand_id
1 'polypeptide(L)'
;MALEDIHLIGDKILIDPISPPEKTLSGLYLPPTVQDKEKIQKGYVVKVGPGYPVPFPIENDEPWKEPTENIKYIPLQVKAGDIA
;
A
#
# COMPACT_ATOMS: atom_id res chain seq x y z
N MET A 1 16.04 2.13 -10.90
CA MET A 1 15.84 1.94 -9.44
C MET A 1 14.81 0.84 -9.33
N ALA A 2 15.21 -0.33 -8.82
CA ALA A 2 14.36 -1.50 -8.85
C ALA A 2 13.28 -1.40 -7.76
N LEU A 3 12.04 -1.75 -8.10
CA LEU A 3 10.94 -1.85 -7.12
C LEU A 3 11.29 -2.81 -5.98
N GLU A 4 12.23 -3.72 -6.22
CA GLU A 4 12.82 -4.71 -5.31
C GLU A 4 13.33 -4.08 -4.00
N ASP A 5 14.02 -2.94 -4.07
CA ASP A 5 14.70 -2.32 -2.92
C ASP A 5 13.77 -1.54 -1.98
N ILE A 6 12.51 -1.34 -2.38
CA ILE A 6 11.53 -0.59 -1.58
C ILE A 6 10.92 -1.50 -0.52
N HIS A 7 11.18 -1.16 0.74
CA HIS A 7 10.60 -1.79 1.93
C HIS A 7 9.48 -0.92 2.50
N LEU A 8 8.26 -1.46 2.56
CA LEU A 8 7.11 -0.77 3.13
C LEU A 8 7.01 -1.04 4.63
N ILE A 9 6.78 0.02 5.40
CA ILE A 9 6.65 -0.03 6.86
C ILE A 9 5.20 0.27 7.24
N GLY A 10 4.62 -0.56 8.11
CA GLY A 10 3.27 -0.37 8.64
C GLY A 10 2.17 -0.61 7.61
N ASP A 11 1.17 0.29 7.60
CA ASP A 11 -0.01 0.26 6.74
C ASP A 11 0.17 0.95 5.37
N LYS A 12 1.41 1.24 4.98
CA LYS A 12 1.70 1.90 3.71
C LYS A 12 1.54 0.96 2.52
N ILE A 13 1.10 1.53 1.41
CA ILE A 13 0.87 0.83 0.15
C ILE A 13 1.62 1.58 -0.95
N LEU A 14 2.28 0.84 -1.84
CA LEU A 14 2.91 1.39 -3.03
C LEU A 14 1.96 1.26 -4.21
N ILE A 15 1.66 2.39 -4.86
CA ILE A 15 0.71 2.49 -5.96
C ILE A 15 1.46 2.96 -7.22
N ASP A 16 1.23 2.29 -8.33
CA ASP A 16 1.64 2.71 -9.66
C ASP A 16 0.49 3.49 -10.33
N PRO A 17 0.63 4.80 -10.56
CA PRO A 17 -0.44 5.65 -11.07
C PRO A 17 -0.84 5.26 -12.50
N ILE A 18 -2.14 5.20 -12.78
CA ILE A 18 -2.65 4.96 -14.13
C ILE A 18 -2.47 6.21 -14.98
N SER A 19 -2.08 6.05 -16.24
CA SER A 19 -1.95 7.17 -17.18
C SER A 19 -3.29 7.92 -17.33
N PRO A 20 -3.26 9.27 -17.37
CA PRO A 20 -4.47 10.06 -17.48
C PRO A 20 -5.16 9.79 -18.82
N PRO A 21 -6.50 9.74 -18.85
CA PRO A 21 -7.22 9.54 -20.10
C PRO A 21 -7.01 10.74 -21.04
N GLU A 22 -6.77 10.47 -22.31
CA GLU A 22 -6.68 11.52 -23.35
C GLU A 22 -8.05 12.04 -23.78
N LYS A 23 -9.10 11.27 -23.51
CA LYS A 23 -10.48 11.57 -23.90
C LYS A 23 -11.42 11.48 -22.72
N THR A 24 -12.41 12.36 -22.67
CA THR A 24 -13.57 12.20 -21.79
C THR A 24 -14.40 10.98 -22.21
N LEU A 25 -15.31 10.52 -21.34
CA LEU A 25 -16.26 9.44 -21.66
C LEU A 25 -17.12 9.76 -22.90
N SER A 26 -17.34 11.04 -23.19
CA SER A 26 -18.06 11.53 -24.38
C SER A 26 -17.19 11.67 -25.63
N GLY A 27 -15.89 11.38 -25.56
CA GLY A 27 -14.95 11.38 -26.69
C GLY A 27 -14.25 12.71 -26.98
N LEU A 28 -14.36 13.70 -26.09
CA LEU A 28 -13.65 14.98 -26.24
C LEU A 28 -12.20 14.84 -25.79
N TYR A 29 -11.27 15.34 -26.60
CA TYR A 29 -9.86 15.37 -26.22
C TYR A 29 -9.62 16.38 -25.09
N LEU A 30 -8.89 15.94 -24.08
CA LEU A 30 -8.53 16.77 -22.93
C LEU A 30 -7.26 17.58 -23.26
N PRO A 31 -7.28 18.91 -23.11
CA PRO A 31 -6.08 19.72 -23.26
C PRO A 31 -5.10 19.45 -22.10
N PRO A 32 -3.79 19.64 -22.30
CA PRO A 32 -2.76 19.34 -21.29
C PRO A 32 -3.00 20.06 -19.96
N THR A 33 -3.55 21.28 -20.02
CA THR A 33 -3.92 22.09 -18.84
C THR A 33 -4.92 21.39 -17.89
N VAL A 34 -5.73 20.46 -18.39
CA VAL A 34 -6.69 19.69 -17.58
C VAL A 34 -6.05 18.40 -17.07
N GLN A 35 -5.23 17.74 -17.88
CA GLN A 35 -4.48 16.54 -17.49
C GLN A 35 -3.52 16.81 -16.31
N ASP A 36 -2.84 17.96 -16.30
CA ASP A 36 -1.94 18.35 -15.19
C ASP A 36 -2.69 18.75 -13.90
N LYS A 37 -3.93 19.26 -14.02
CA LYS A 37 -4.74 19.66 -12.86
C LYS A 37 -5.44 18.48 -12.20
N GLU A 38 -5.76 17.45 -12.97
CA GLU A 38 -6.36 16.23 -12.46
C GLU A 38 -5.26 15.34 -11.86
N LYS A 39 -4.90 15.59 -10.60
CA LYS A 39 -3.97 14.71 -9.87
C LYS A 39 -4.50 13.28 -9.96
N ILE A 40 -3.67 12.38 -10.52
CA ILE A 40 -4.01 10.96 -10.64
C ILE A 40 -4.22 10.41 -9.23
N GLN A 41 -5.48 10.14 -8.91
CA GLN A 41 -5.87 9.56 -7.63
C GLN A 41 -6.02 8.03 -7.71
N LYS A 42 -5.85 7.46 -8.91
CA LYS A 42 -6.08 6.04 -9.17
C LYS A 42 -4.83 5.33 -9.66
N GLY A 43 -4.59 4.12 -9.18
CA GLY A 43 -3.43 3.31 -9.58
C GLY A 43 -3.52 1.85 -9.15
N TYR A 44 -2.58 1.06 -9.65
CA TYR A 44 -2.46 -0.34 -9.29
C TYR A 44 -1.57 -0.51 -8.07
N VAL A 45 -1.98 -1.38 -7.15
CA VAL A 45 -1.20 -1.69 -5.95
C VAL A 45 -0.06 -2.64 -6.30
N VAL A 46 1.17 -2.18 -6.15
CA VAL A 46 2.38 -2.97 -6.50
C VAL A 46 2.90 -3.74 -5.30
N LYS A 47 2.91 -3.10 -4.13
CA LYS A 47 3.37 -3.69 -2.88
C LYS A 47 2.52 -3.19 -1.71
N VAL A 48 2.36 -4.05 -0.72
CA VAL A 48 1.55 -3.80 0.48
C VAL A 48 2.46 -3.96 1.70
N GLY A 49 2.35 -3.05 2.66
CA GLY A 49 3.06 -3.14 3.92
C GLY A 49 2.55 -4.26 4.84
N PRO A 50 3.28 -4.60 5.91
CA PRO A 50 2.92 -5.68 6.83
C PRO A 50 1.61 -5.41 7.60
N GLY A 51 1.12 -4.17 7.61
CA GLY A 51 -0.10 -3.75 8.31
C GLY A 51 0.17 -3.26 9.72
N TYR A 52 -0.82 -3.38 10.61
CA TYR A 52 -0.77 -2.79 11.95
C TYR A 52 -0.13 -3.75 12.95
N PRO A 53 0.89 -3.32 13.73
CA PRO A 53 1.42 -4.13 14.81
C PRO A 53 0.38 -4.25 15.92
N VAL A 54 0.07 -5.47 16.32
CA VAL A 54 -0.74 -5.74 17.51
C VAL A 54 0.21 -6.11 18.64
N PRO A 55 0.20 -5.38 19.76
CA PRO A 55 0.90 -5.84 20.95
C PRO A 55 0.19 -7.09 21.45
N PHE A 56 0.81 -8.26 21.27
CA PHE A 56 0.39 -9.43 22.03
C PHE A 56 0.84 -9.23 23.47
N PRO A 57 -0.04 -9.45 24.47
CA PRO A 57 0.44 -9.58 25.83
C PRO A 57 1.48 -10.69 25.83
N ILE A 58 2.65 -10.39 26.37
CA ILE A 58 3.68 -11.39 26.61
C ILE A 58 3.04 -12.37 27.59
N GLU A 59 2.57 -13.54 27.12
CA GLU A 59 2.13 -14.61 27.99
C GLU A 59 3.36 -15.12 28.74
N ASN A 60 3.68 -14.42 29.84
CA ASN A 60 4.72 -14.75 30.78
C ASN A 60 4.19 -15.84 31.73
N ASP A 61 3.79 -16.98 31.19
CA ASP A 61 3.25 -18.08 31.99
C ASP A 61 4.35 -19.00 32.55
N GLU A 62 5.60 -18.88 32.09
CA GLU A 62 6.68 -19.79 32.46
C GLU A 62 8.03 -19.04 32.65
N PRO A 63 8.59 -19.01 33.88
CA PRO A 63 9.82 -18.25 34.20
C PRO A 63 11.11 -18.76 33.53
N TRP A 64 11.06 -19.87 32.80
CA TRP A 64 12.18 -20.43 32.03
C TRP A 64 12.10 -20.17 30.53
N LYS A 65 11.02 -19.54 30.04
CA LYS A 65 10.84 -19.25 28.62
C LYS A 65 11.51 -17.92 28.28
N GLU A 66 12.38 -17.93 27.29
CA GLU A 66 13.01 -16.70 26.79
C GLU A 66 11.91 -15.73 26.29
N PRO A 67 12.02 -14.42 26.58
CA PRO A 67 11.04 -13.44 26.14
C PRO A 67 11.04 -13.41 24.62
N THR A 68 10.06 -14.06 24.00
CA THR A 68 9.93 -14.03 22.56
C THR A 68 9.11 -12.79 22.22
N GLU A 69 9.77 -11.74 21.77
CA GLU A 69 9.14 -10.53 21.22
C GLU A 69 8.46 -10.87 19.87
N ASN A 70 7.39 -11.66 19.91
CA ASN A 70 6.58 -11.98 18.73
C ASN A 70 5.62 -10.82 18.46
N ILE A 71 6.09 -9.79 17.75
CA ILE A 71 5.22 -8.74 17.23
C ILE A 71 4.44 -9.33 16.06
N LYS A 72 3.14 -9.55 16.27
CA LYS A 72 2.24 -10.06 15.23
C LYS A 72 1.54 -8.88 14.55
N TYR A 73 1.49 -8.91 13.22
CA TYR A 73 0.84 -7.85 12.43
C TYR A 73 -0.55 -8.31 11.98
N ILE A 74 -1.53 -7.39 12.03
CA ILE A 74 -2.78 -7.54 11.29
C ILE A 74 -2.52 -7.09 9.86
N PRO A 75 -2.67 -7.98 8.85
CA PRO A 75 -2.43 -7.62 7.47
C PRO A 75 -3.49 -6.62 6.96
N LEU A 76 -3.11 -5.85 5.94
CA LEU A 76 -4.04 -4.98 5.23
C LEU A 76 -5.04 -5.79 4.39
N GLN A 77 -6.24 -5.25 4.17
CA GLN A 77 -7.25 -5.86 3.30
C GLN A 77 -6.82 -5.81 1.82
N VAL A 78 -6.05 -4.80 1.45
CA VAL A 78 -5.56 -4.56 0.09
C VAL A 78 -4.50 -5.59 -0.28
N LYS A 79 -4.57 -6.12 -1.50
CA LYS A 79 -3.61 -7.07 -2.05
C LYS A 79 -2.83 -6.45 -3.21
N ALA A 80 -1.65 -7.02 -3.48
CA ALA A 80 -0.91 -6.69 -4.70
C ALA A 80 -1.77 -7.03 -5.93
N GLY A 81 -1.94 -6.05 -6.82
CA GLY A 81 -2.80 -6.12 -8.00
C GLY A 81 -4.17 -5.44 -7.86
N ASP A 82 -4.57 -5.00 -6.67
CA ASP A 82 -5.81 -4.24 -6.49
C ASP A 82 -5.73 -2.83 -7.11
N ILE A 83 -6.88 -2.24 -7.45
CA ILE A 83 -6.99 -0.86 -7.94
C ILE A 83 -7.38 0.02 -6.75
N ALA A 84 -6.56 1.03 -6.47
CA ALA A 84 -6.80 2.08 -5.48
C ALA A 84 -7.11 3.40 -6.17
#